data_AF-A0A7S2HH79-F1
#
_entry.id   AF-A0A7S2HH79-F1
#
_cell.length_a   1.000
_cell.length_b   1.000
_cell.length_c   1.000
_cell.angle_alpha   90.00
_cell.angle_beta   90.00
_cell.angle_gamma   90.00
#
_symmetry.space_group_name_H-M   'P 1'
#
loop_
_entity.id
_entity.type
_entity.pdbx_description
1 polymer ?
#
loop_
_entity_poly.entity_id
_entity_poly.type
_entity_poly.pdbx_seq_one_letter_code
_entity_poly.pdbx_strand_id
1 'polypeptide(L)'
;INFMTRQADALFAGVAELQPRASGAAGGGVSLQERVKRILDDIVDKLPDLFSMAELEERTLEERSPYVSVFLQECERMNILLFEMKRSLAELDMGLKGDLSVSEAMEALMLSLFDDRVPTTWATLAYPSLRAL
;
A
#
# COMPACT_ATOMS: atom_id res chain seq x y z
N ILE A 1 4.95 -8.12 28.61
CA ILE A 1 5.67 -7.23 27.67
C ILE A 1 4.75 -6.77 26.53
N ASN A 2 4.10 -7.66 25.77
CA ASN A 2 3.19 -7.27 24.66
C ASN A 2 1.88 -6.53 25.06
N PHE A 3 1.36 -6.70 26.28
CA PHE A 3 0.10 -6.07 26.69
C PHE A 3 0.21 -4.55 26.82
N MET A 4 1.26 -4.07 27.50
CA MET A 4 1.51 -2.64 27.70
C MET A 4 1.83 -1.93 26.39
N THR A 5 2.57 -2.58 25.48
CA THR A 5 2.84 -2.04 24.14
C THR A 5 1.56 -1.87 23.35
N ARG A 6 0.69 -2.89 23.28
CA ARG A 6 -0.61 -2.78 22.60
C ARG A 6 -1.51 -1.70 23.18
N GLN A 7 -1.49 -1.53 24.50
CA GLN A 7 -2.28 -0.51 25.17
C GLN A 7 -1.74 0.90 24.87
N ALA A 8 -0.41 1.07 24.83
CA ALA A 8 0.22 2.30 24.39
C ALA A 8 -0.11 2.61 22.92
N ASP A 9 0.01 1.63 22.02
CA ASP A 9 -0.32 1.79 20.59
C ASP A 9 -1.79 2.20 20.39
N ALA A 10 -2.72 1.58 21.13
CA ALA A 10 -4.14 1.92 21.09
C ALA A 10 -4.41 3.35 21.60
N LEU A 11 -3.71 3.79 22.65
CA LEU A 11 -3.80 5.17 23.14
C LEU A 11 -3.27 6.16 22.11
N PHE A 12 -2.11 5.88 21.49
CA PHE A 12 -1.54 6.74 20.46
C PHE A 12 -2.43 6.83 19.22
N ALA A 13 -3.00 5.71 18.77
CA ALA A 13 -3.96 5.68 17.66
C ALA A 13 -5.22 6.52 17.98
N GLY A 14 -5.76 6.36 19.20
CA GLY A 14 -6.92 7.13 19.65
C GLY A 14 -6.66 8.64 19.72
N VAL A 15 -5.47 9.06 20.19
CA VAL A 15 -5.08 10.47 20.20
C VAL A 15 -4.91 11.03 18.78
N ALA A 16 -4.30 10.25 17.88
CA ALA A 16 -4.11 10.67 16.48
C ALA A 16 -5.46 10.86 15.75
N GLU A 17 -6.44 9.99 16.00
CA GLU A 17 -7.78 10.08 15.41
C GLU A 17 -8.58 11.30 15.89
N LEU A 18 -8.27 11.82 17.08
CA LEU A 18 -8.90 13.03 17.64
C LEU A 18 -8.27 14.33 17.14
N GLN A 19 -7.11 14.30 16.46
CA GLN A 19 -6.49 15.51 15.95
C GLN A 19 -7.32 16.11 14.79
N PRO A 20 -7.58 17.43 14.79
CA PRO A 20 -8.28 18.09 13.69
C PRO A 20 -7.48 17.97 12.40
N ARG A 21 -7.98 17.15 11.46
CA ARG A 21 -7.39 16.92 10.12
C ARG A 21 -7.20 18.21 9.30
N ALA A 22 -7.96 19.26 9.62
CA ALA A 22 -7.94 20.56 8.95
C ALA A 22 -6.90 21.57 9.51
N SER A 23 -6.18 21.24 10.59
CA SER A 23 -5.29 22.22 11.25
C SER A 23 -3.94 22.45 10.55
N GLY A 24 -3.63 21.72 9.48
CA GLY A 24 -2.41 21.90 8.69
C GLY A 24 -2.45 23.05 7.66
N ALA A 25 -3.62 23.59 7.33
CA ALA A 25 -3.75 24.58 6.26
C ALA A 25 -3.33 26.02 6.66
N ALA A 26 -3.06 26.28 7.94
CA ALA A 26 -2.85 27.64 8.45
C ALA A 26 -1.39 28.01 8.74
N GLY A 27 -0.41 27.14 8.46
CA GLY A 27 0.98 27.45 8.80
C GLY A 27 2.01 26.70 7.96
N GLY A 28 2.36 27.24 6.79
CA GLY A 28 3.64 27.07 6.09
C GLY A 28 4.20 25.66 5.84
N GLY A 29 3.47 24.61 6.20
CA GLY A 29 3.87 23.22 6.06
C GLY A 29 3.51 22.66 4.69
N VAL A 30 4.24 21.62 4.29
CA VAL A 30 3.99 20.82 3.08
C VAL A 30 2.51 20.43 3.04
N SER A 31 1.84 20.69 1.93
CA SER A 31 0.40 20.39 1.80
C SER A 31 0.15 18.89 1.92
N LEU A 32 -1.07 18.49 2.34
CA LEU A 32 -1.46 17.07 2.42
C LEU A 32 -1.16 16.33 1.11
N GLN A 33 -1.51 16.95 -0.02
CA GLN A 33 -1.26 16.41 -1.35
C GLN A 33 0.23 16.29 -1.67
N GLU A 34 1.06 17.28 -1.32
CA GLU A 34 2.50 17.21 -1.52
C GLU A 34 3.15 16.11 -0.67
N ARG A 35 2.69 15.91 0.58
CA ARG A 35 3.19 14.83 1.44
C ARG A 35 2.80 13.47 0.87
N VAL A 36 1.54 13.28 0.50
CA VAL A 36 1.05 12.04 -0.10
C VAL A 36 1.77 11.76 -1.41
N LYS A 37 2.06 12.77 -2.22
CA LYS A 37 2.80 12.63 -3.47
C LYS A 37 4.22 12.10 -3.25
N ARG A 38 4.96 12.61 -2.24
CA ARG A 38 6.29 12.08 -1.90
C ARG A 38 6.23 10.62 -1.47
N ILE A 39 5.26 10.26 -0.63
CA ILE A 39 5.07 8.87 -0.17
C ILE A 39 4.74 7.97 -1.36
N LEU A 40 3.85 8.42 -2.25
CA LEU A 40 3.49 7.71 -3.47
C LEU A 40 4.73 7.45 -4.33
N ASP A 41 5.54 8.47 -4.60
CA ASP A 41 6.75 8.34 -5.42
C ASP A 41 7.76 7.37 -4.79
N ASP A 42 7.98 7.48 -3.47
CA ASP A 42 8.86 6.57 -2.72
C ASP A 42 8.39 5.11 -2.76
N ILE A 43 7.08 4.87 -2.76
CA ILE A 43 6.51 3.51 -2.86
C ILE A 43 6.67 2.99 -4.28
N VAL A 44 6.32 3.79 -5.29
CA VAL A 44 6.40 3.40 -6.70
C VAL A 44 7.85 3.04 -7.08
N ASP A 45 8.83 3.81 -6.63
CA ASP A 45 10.25 3.57 -6.89
C ASP A 45 10.77 2.25 -6.29
N LYS A 46 10.15 1.79 -5.19
CA LYS A 46 10.54 0.55 -4.49
C LYS A 46 9.73 -0.67 -4.95
N LEU A 47 8.69 -0.46 -5.75
CA LEU A 47 7.75 -1.51 -6.09
C LEU A 47 8.35 -2.41 -7.19
N PRO A 48 8.48 -3.73 -6.94
CA PRO A 48 9.10 -4.61 -7.91
C PRO A 48 8.22 -4.81 -9.15
N ASP A 49 8.83 -5.34 -10.20
CA ASP A 49 8.10 -5.77 -11.38
C ASP A 49 7.29 -7.04 -11.13
N LEU A 50 6.28 -7.23 -11.98
CA LEU A 50 5.45 -8.43 -11.97
C LEU A 50 6.32 -9.64 -12.33
N PHE A 51 6.10 -10.74 -11.65
CA PHE A 51 6.69 -12.02 -11.99
C PHE A 51 6.20 -12.49 -13.35
N SER A 52 7.12 -12.79 -14.27
CA SER A 52 6.81 -13.41 -15.56
C SER A 52 6.42 -14.86 -15.33
N MET A 53 5.12 -15.13 -15.21
CA MET A 53 4.64 -16.49 -14.94
C MET A 53 5.02 -17.46 -16.05
N ALA A 54 5.03 -17.02 -17.31
CA ALA A 54 5.45 -17.84 -18.45
C ALA A 54 6.92 -18.31 -18.31
N GLU A 55 7.83 -17.40 -17.96
CA GLU A 55 9.25 -17.74 -17.74
C GLU A 55 9.43 -18.63 -16.51
N LEU A 56 8.68 -18.38 -15.43
CA LEU A 56 8.74 -19.20 -14.23
C LEU A 56 8.21 -20.62 -14.48
N GLU A 57 7.14 -20.76 -15.25
CA GLU A 57 6.59 -22.06 -15.64
C GLU A 57 7.54 -22.85 -16.53
N GLU A 58 8.14 -22.21 -17.54
CA GLU A 58 9.12 -22.83 -18.43
C GLU A 58 10.33 -23.36 -17.63
N ARG A 59 10.84 -22.56 -16.69
CA ARG A 59 12.00 -22.92 -15.85
C ARG A 59 11.72 -24.02 -14.83
N THR A 60 10.46 -24.25 -14.49
CA THR A 60 10.05 -25.20 -13.45
C THR A 60 9.38 -26.46 -14.00
N LEU A 61 9.36 -26.61 -15.32
CA LEU A 61 8.63 -27.66 -16.03
C LEU A 61 9.20 -29.07 -15.76
N GLU A 62 10.52 -29.18 -15.62
CA GLU A 62 11.21 -30.46 -15.38
C GLU A 62 11.21 -30.89 -13.90
N GLU A 63 11.08 -29.97 -12.95
CA GLU A 63 11.16 -30.21 -11.50
C GLU A 63 9.86 -29.89 -10.76
N ARG A 64 8.71 -30.27 -11.33
CA ARG A 64 7.39 -29.91 -10.76
C ARG A 64 7.08 -30.72 -9.49
N SER A 65 7.60 -30.23 -8.36
CA SER A 65 7.32 -30.72 -7.02
C SER A 65 6.16 -29.95 -6.36
N PRO A 66 5.54 -30.46 -5.28
CA PRO A 66 4.54 -29.71 -4.52
C PRO A 66 5.02 -28.33 -4.05
N TYR A 67 6.31 -28.20 -3.70
CA TYR A 67 6.91 -26.92 -3.30
C TYR A 67 6.96 -25.92 -4.45
N VAL A 68 7.26 -26.39 -5.66
CA VAL A 68 7.30 -25.56 -6.88
C VAL A 68 5.90 -25.08 -7.25
N SER A 69 4.88 -25.93 -7.10
CA SER A 69 3.49 -25.53 -7.31
C SER A 69 3.03 -24.44 -6.34
N VAL A 70 3.40 -24.56 -5.05
CA VAL A 70 3.12 -23.50 -4.06
C VAL A 70 3.86 -22.22 -4.44
N PHE A 71 5.15 -22.30 -4.77
CA PHE A 71 5.93 -21.14 -5.21
C PHE A 71 5.27 -20.39 -6.39
N LEU A 72 4.79 -21.10 -7.41
CA LEU A 72 4.11 -20.47 -8.54
C LEU A 72 2.79 -19.78 -8.11
N GLN A 73 2.00 -20.42 -7.25
CA GLN A 73 0.77 -19.81 -6.70
C GLN A 73 1.08 -18.56 -5.86
N GLU A 74 2.17 -18.59 -5.09
CA GLU A 74 2.64 -17.42 -4.34
C GLU A 74 3.04 -16.28 -5.27
N CYS A 75 3.73 -16.57 -6.38
CA CYS A 75 4.06 -15.59 -7.40
C CYS A 75 2.81 -14.99 -8.06
N GLU A 76 1.81 -15.81 -8.40
CA GLU A 76 0.52 -15.35 -8.93
C GLU A 76 -0.20 -14.43 -7.94
N ARG A 77 -0.30 -14.84 -6.69
CA ARG A 77 -0.92 -14.03 -5.63
C ARG A 77 -0.18 -12.71 -5.44
N MET A 78 1.15 -12.74 -5.43
CA MET A 78 1.97 -11.53 -5.33
C MET A 78 1.75 -10.60 -6.53
N ASN A 79 1.62 -11.15 -7.74
CA ASN A 79 1.30 -10.38 -8.93
C ASN A 79 -0.04 -9.64 -8.81
N ILE A 80 -1.07 -10.28 -8.25
CA ILE A 80 -2.37 -9.62 -8.02
C ILE A 80 -2.20 -8.41 -7.10
N LEU A 81 -1.45 -8.55 -6.00
CA LEU A 81 -1.16 -7.45 -5.09
C LEU A 81 -0.37 -6.33 -5.79
N LEU A 82 0.73 -6.68 -6.47
CA LEU A 82 1.58 -5.70 -7.17
C LEU A 82 0.80 -4.96 -8.25
N PHE A 83 -0.06 -5.65 -8.99
CA PHE A 83 -0.92 -5.04 -10.00
C PHE A 83 -1.89 -4.03 -9.36
N GLU A 84 -2.57 -4.41 -8.28
CA GLU A 84 -3.50 -3.51 -7.57
C GLU A 84 -2.76 -2.28 -7.03
N MET A 85 -1.58 -2.46 -6.44
CA MET A 85 -0.76 -1.35 -5.95
C MET A 85 -0.35 -0.42 -7.10
N LYS A 86 0.18 -0.95 -8.21
CA LYS A 86 0.56 -0.14 -9.38
C LYS A 86 -0.64 0.61 -9.96
N ARG A 87 -1.78 -0.05 -10.14
CA ARG A 87 -3.01 0.57 -10.67
C ARG A 87 -3.50 1.70 -9.78
N SER A 88 -3.67 1.41 -8.48
CA SER A 88 -4.24 2.37 -7.52
C SER A 88 -3.32 3.57 -7.28
N LEU A 89 -1.99 3.39 -7.28
CA LEU A 89 -1.03 4.50 -7.17
C LEU A 89 -0.99 5.34 -8.46
N ALA A 90 -1.08 4.74 -9.64
CA ALA A 90 -1.13 5.48 -10.89
C ALA A 90 -2.41 6.32 -11.01
N GLU A 91 -3.56 5.74 -10.64
CA GLU A 91 -4.84 6.43 -10.55
C GLU A 91 -4.78 7.62 -9.59
N LEU A 92 -4.18 7.42 -8.41
CA LEU A 92 -3.99 8.50 -7.44
C LEU A 92 -3.06 9.60 -7.97
N ASP A 93 -1.97 9.26 -8.65
CA ASP A 93 -1.07 10.24 -9.26
C ASP A 93 -1.78 11.12 -10.31
N MET A 94 -2.60 10.52 -11.15
CA MET A 94 -3.45 11.26 -12.11
C MET A 94 -4.48 12.14 -11.40
N GLY A 95 -5.09 11.65 -10.31
CA GLY A 95 -5.99 12.44 -9.47
C GLY A 95 -5.31 13.65 -8.83
N LEU A 96 -4.07 13.49 -8.34
CA LEU A 96 -3.28 14.58 -7.76
C LEU A 96 -2.84 15.63 -8.79
N LYS A 97 -2.60 15.21 -10.05
CA LYS A 97 -2.32 16.12 -11.17
C LYS A 97 -3.56 16.86 -11.68
N GLY A 98 -4.76 16.36 -11.34
CA GLY A 98 -6.04 16.88 -11.82
C GLY A 98 -6.47 16.30 -13.17
N ASP A 99 -5.80 15.26 -13.66
CA ASP A 99 -6.13 14.57 -14.93
C ASP A 99 -7.36 13.65 -14.78
N LEU A 100 -7.60 13.17 -13.56
CA LEU A 100 -8.79 12.39 -13.19
C LEU A 100 -9.57 13.09 -12.07
N SER A 101 -10.90 12.95 -12.08
CA SER A 101 -11.71 13.31 -10.93
C SER A 101 -11.42 12.34 -9.78
N VAL A 102 -11.07 12.88 -8.62
CA VAL A 102 -10.78 12.09 -7.42
C VAL A 102 -12.01 11.28 -7.01
N SER A 103 -11.84 9.96 -6.91
CA SER A 103 -12.88 9.04 -6.47
C SER A 103 -12.77 8.76 -4.96
N GLU A 104 -13.83 8.22 -4.36
CA GLU A 104 -13.83 7.81 -2.94
C GLU A 104 -12.70 6.82 -2.62
N ALA A 105 -12.39 5.91 -3.56
CA ALA A 105 -11.28 4.96 -3.41
C ALA A 105 -9.91 5.66 -3.38
N MET A 106 -9.73 6.71 -4.18
CA MET A 106 -8.51 7.53 -4.16
C MET A 106 -8.40 8.32 -2.87
N GLU A 107 -9.50 8.90 -2.36
CA GLU A 107 -9.48 9.62 -1.08
C GLU A 107 -9.11 8.70 0.09
N ALA A 108 -9.69 7.49 0.13
CA ALA A 108 -9.35 6.48 1.13
C ALA A 108 -7.88 6.07 1.05
N LEU A 109 -7.35 5.90 -0.18
CA LEU A 109 -5.92 5.63 -0.40
C LEU A 109 -5.05 6.79 0.08
N MET A 110 -5.34 8.04 -0.30
CA MET A 110 -4.61 9.22 0.17
C MET A 110 -4.57 9.30 1.69
N LEU A 111 -5.70 9.06 2.35
CA LEU A 111 -5.79 9.12 3.79
C LEU A 111 -4.93 8.06 4.46
N SER A 112 -4.96 6.82 3.94
CA SER A 112 -4.13 5.73 4.45
C SER A 112 -2.64 6.01 4.28
N LEU A 113 -2.21 6.57 3.13
CA LEU A 113 -0.82 6.98 2.91
C LEU A 113 -0.40 8.14 3.82
N PHE A 114 -1.31 9.10 4.06
CA PHE A 114 -1.02 10.22 4.96
C PHE A 114 -0.87 9.76 6.42
N ASP A 115 -1.72 8.83 6.86
CA ASP A 115 -1.75 8.28 8.22
C ASP A 115 -0.74 7.14 8.44
N ASP A 116 0.13 6.84 7.45
CA ASP A 116 1.15 5.79 7.51
C ASP A 116 0.56 4.37 7.74
N ARG A 117 -0.63 4.12 7.20
CA ARG A 117 -1.39 2.86 7.33
C ARG A 117 -1.49 2.13 6.00
N VAL A 118 -1.48 0.80 6.05
CA VAL A 118 -1.72 -0.07 4.87
C VAL A 118 -3.15 0.13 4.35
N PRO A 119 -3.32 0.52 3.08
CA PRO A 119 -4.64 0.61 2.44
C PRO A 119 -5.37 -0.72 2.55
N THR A 120 -6.68 -0.65 2.82
CA THR A 120 -7.51 -1.84 3.02
C THR A 120 -7.54 -2.74 1.79
N THR A 121 -7.54 -2.15 0.59
CA THR A 121 -7.48 -2.87 -0.70
C THR A 121 -6.20 -3.65 -0.89
N TRP A 122 -5.07 -3.16 -0.37
CA TRP A 122 -3.80 -3.88 -0.41
C TRP A 122 -3.77 -4.97 0.67
N ALA A 123 -4.29 -4.67 1.86
CA ALA A 123 -4.32 -5.61 2.97
C ALA A 123 -5.18 -6.86 2.70
N THR A 124 -6.26 -6.74 1.92
CA THR A 124 -7.10 -7.89 1.52
C THR A 124 -6.39 -8.83 0.55
N LEU A 125 -5.49 -8.30 -0.29
CA LEU A 125 -4.70 -9.07 -1.25
C LEU A 125 -3.39 -9.59 -0.67
N ALA A 126 -2.79 -8.82 0.24
CA ALA A 126 -1.54 -9.16 0.91
C ALA A 126 -1.71 -10.31 1.91
N TYR A 127 -0.59 -10.86 2.35
CA TYR A 127 -0.57 -11.70 3.55
C TYR A 127 -0.80 -10.84 4.79
N PRO A 128 -1.50 -11.35 5.83
CA PRO A 128 -1.64 -10.64 7.09
C PRO A 128 -0.26 -10.25 7.64
N SER A 129 0.01 -8.94 7.69
CA SER A 129 1.27 -8.37 8.16
C SER A 129 1.00 -7.40 9.30
N LEU A 130 1.91 -7.39 10.30
CA LEU A 130 1.90 -6.42 11.40
C LEU A 130 2.78 -5.20 11.12
N ARG A 131 3.34 -5.07 9.91
CA ARG A 131 4.21 -3.96 9.52
C ARG A 131 3.39 -2.80 8.95
N ALA A 132 3.58 -1.61 9.49
CA ALA A 132 3.07 -0.34 8.93
C ALA A 132 3.80 0.01 7.62
N LEU A 133 3.31 1.02 6.89
CA LEU A 133 3.80 1.36 5.54
C LEU A 133 5.26 1.82 5.51
#